data_AF-A0A1C3HCF3-F1
#
_entry.id   AF-A0A1C3HCF3-F1
#
_cell.length_a   1.000
_cell.length_b   1.000
_cell.length_c   1.000
_cell.angle_alpha   90.00
_cell.angle_beta   90.00
_cell.angle_gamma   90.00
#
_symmetry.space_group_name_H-M   'P 1'
#
loop_
_entity.id
_entity.type
_entity.pdbx_description
1 polymer ?
#
loop_
_entity_poly.entity_id
_entity_poly.type
_entity_poly.pdbx_seq_one_letter_code
_entity_poly.pdbx_strand_id
1 'polypeptide(L)'
;MRLNTWSKALLPLVVLACVSATQVRAAESDTGPIPKQLLGNWRVSKIVPTQTTGCWDQQQAQSLIGGKISYKADAFSWNGTALKSEGATVSTVEAQEFVEDNSGSSSYIDFPMLGISTPSVERVAIQHADTTIKGITDQGTDGVPGDNVLVKDANTLILSLCNVWFEAQREK
;
A
#
# COMPACT_ATOMS: atom_id res chain seq x y z
N MET A 1 3.83 -54.02 70.75
CA MET A 1 3.86 -52.55 70.61
C MET A 1 4.14 -52.24 69.14
N ARG A 2 3.11 -52.12 68.30
CA ARG A 2 2.46 -50.88 67.81
C ARG A 2 3.40 -49.89 67.09
N LEU A 3 3.23 -49.86 65.76
CA LEU A 3 3.18 -48.72 64.79
C LEU A 3 4.45 -47.84 64.69
N ASN A 4 4.88 -47.28 63.56
CA ASN A 4 4.19 -46.77 62.38
C ASN A 4 5.28 -46.48 61.30
N THR A 5 5.17 -47.00 60.07
CA THR A 5 4.96 -46.25 58.81
C THR A 5 6.05 -45.24 58.37
N TRP A 6 6.49 -45.28 57.10
CA TRP A 6 6.19 -44.29 56.03
C TRP A 6 6.89 -44.71 54.72
N SER A 7 6.09 -45.22 53.78
CA SER A 7 6.46 -45.44 52.38
C SER A 7 6.62 -44.10 51.67
N LYS A 8 7.71 -43.91 50.93
CA LYS A 8 7.80 -42.84 49.92
C LYS A 8 7.71 -43.46 48.55
N ALA A 9 6.53 -43.34 47.95
CA ALA A 9 6.27 -43.66 46.55
C ALA A 9 6.96 -42.60 45.67
N LEU A 10 7.79 -43.06 44.73
CA LEU A 10 8.33 -42.25 43.63
C LEU A 10 7.28 -42.23 42.52
N LEU A 11 6.69 -41.06 42.25
CA LEU A 11 5.85 -40.81 41.09
C LEU A 11 6.73 -40.31 39.93
N PRO A 12 6.64 -40.87 38.71
CA PRO A 12 7.30 -40.30 37.56
C PRO A 12 6.44 -39.14 37.03
N LEU A 13 7.01 -37.92 37.02
CA LEU A 13 6.42 -36.74 36.42
C LEU A 13 6.62 -36.83 34.90
N VAL A 14 5.60 -37.31 34.18
CA VAL A 14 5.58 -37.28 32.71
C VAL A 14 5.20 -35.85 32.28
N VAL A 15 6.19 -35.07 31.85
CA VAL A 15 5.98 -33.75 31.26
C VAL A 15 5.56 -33.94 29.81
N LEU A 16 4.26 -33.89 29.55
CA LEU A 16 3.70 -33.87 28.20
C LEU A 16 3.83 -32.45 27.64
N ALA A 17 4.92 -32.19 26.91
CA ALA A 17 5.10 -30.93 26.19
C ALA A 17 4.19 -30.91 24.95
N CYS A 18 3.02 -30.29 25.08
CA CYS A 18 2.17 -29.96 23.93
C CYS A 18 2.85 -28.87 23.09
N VAL A 19 3.68 -29.28 22.14
CA VAL A 19 4.17 -28.40 21.07
C VAL A 19 2.97 -28.05 20.21
N SER A 20 2.31 -26.94 20.55
CA SER A 20 1.22 -26.38 19.76
C SER A 20 1.87 -25.74 18.54
N ALA A 21 1.90 -26.48 17.42
CA ALA A 21 2.30 -25.93 16.14
C ALA A 21 1.25 -24.88 15.73
N THR A 22 1.49 -23.62 16.08
CA THR A 22 0.72 -22.49 15.57
C THR A 22 0.95 -22.44 14.07
N GLN A 23 0.04 -23.02 13.30
CA GLN A 23 0.04 -22.87 11.85
C GLN A 23 -0.22 -21.39 11.55
N VAL A 24 0.83 -20.65 11.24
CA VAL A 24 0.73 -19.32 10.65
C VAL A 24 0.15 -19.55 9.26
N ARG A 25 -1.18 -19.46 9.14
CA ARG A 25 -1.84 -19.33 7.85
C ARG A 25 -1.38 -17.99 7.28
N ALA A 26 -0.60 -18.03 6.20
CA ALA A 26 -0.42 -16.86 5.36
C ALA A 26 -1.83 -16.41 4.95
N ALA A 27 -2.19 -15.17 5.26
CA ALA A 27 -3.42 -14.59 4.75
C ALA A 27 -3.26 -14.52 3.22
N GLU A 28 -4.04 -15.30 2.48
CA GLU A 28 -4.23 -15.05 1.06
C GLU A 28 -4.82 -13.64 0.96
N SER A 29 -4.05 -12.70 0.41
CA SER A 29 -4.55 -11.38 0.07
C SER A 29 -5.70 -11.57 -0.91
N ASP A 30 -6.93 -11.28 -0.48
CA ASP A 30 -8.12 -11.32 -1.32
C ASP A 30 -7.93 -10.34 -2.48
N THR A 31 -7.52 -10.87 -3.64
CA THR A 31 -7.40 -10.10 -4.87
C THR A 31 -8.79 -10.00 -5.49
N GLY A 32 -9.33 -8.78 -5.52
CA GLY A 32 -10.67 -8.48 -6.03
C GLY A 32 -10.64 -7.63 -7.30
N PRO A 33 -11.81 -7.29 -7.86
CA PRO A 33 -11.91 -6.21 -8.84
C PRO A 33 -11.46 -4.88 -8.23
N ILE A 34 -11.10 -3.92 -9.08
CA ILE A 34 -10.79 -2.55 -8.65
C ILE A 34 -11.99 -2.00 -7.84
N PRO A 35 -11.77 -1.49 -6.63
CA PRO A 35 -12.85 -1.16 -5.72
C PRO A 35 -13.67 0.04 -6.20
N LYS A 36 -14.95 0.05 -5.80
CA LYS A 36 -15.93 1.05 -6.25
C LYS A 36 -15.52 2.49 -5.96
N GLN A 37 -14.77 2.74 -4.89
CA GLN A 37 -14.26 4.09 -4.61
C GLN A 37 -13.33 4.62 -5.70
N LEU A 38 -12.59 3.78 -6.43
CA LEU A 38 -11.71 4.27 -7.49
C LEU A 38 -12.42 4.47 -8.83
N LEU A 39 -13.53 3.79 -9.07
CA LEU A 39 -14.20 3.81 -10.37
C LEU A 39 -14.50 5.23 -10.87
N GLY A 40 -14.32 5.45 -12.17
CA GLY A 40 -14.49 6.74 -12.82
C GLY A 40 -13.16 7.38 -13.24
N ASN A 41 -13.21 8.68 -13.50
CA ASN A 41 -12.08 9.43 -14.05
C ASN A 41 -11.45 10.33 -12.99
N TRP A 42 -10.14 10.49 -13.08
CA TRP A 42 -9.33 11.28 -12.18
C TRP A 42 -8.27 12.04 -12.96
N ARG A 43 -7.84 13.16 -12.40
CA ARG A 43 -6.79 13.98 -12.97
C ARG A 43 -5.76 14.35 -11.93
N VAL A 44 -4.49 14.13 -12.23
CA VAL A 44 -3.37 14.61 -11.40
C VAL A 44 -3.41 16.14 -11.39
N SER A 45 -3.65 16.73 -10.21
CA SER A 45 -3.92 18.16 -10.07
C SER A 45 -2.71 18.96 -9.61
N LYS A 46 -1.88 18.40 -8.74
CA LYS A 46 -0.70 19.11 -8.19
C LYS A 46 0.34 18.15 -7.66
N ILE A 47 1.58 18.64 -7.60
CA ILE A 47 2.67 18.05 -6.81
C ILE A 47 2.44 18.44 -5.35
N VAL A 48 2.56 17.50 -4.44
CA VAL A 48 2.51 17.75 -3.00
C VAL A 48 3.90 18.18 -2.53
N PRO A 49 4.05 19.36 -1.89
CA PRO A 49 5.32 19.77 -1.30
C PRO A 49 5.70 18.82 -0.16
N THR A 50 6.81 18.12 -0.30
CA THR A 50 7.31 17.15 0.68
C THR A 50 8.81 17.37 0.93
N GLN A 51 9.35 16.76 1.99
CA GLN A 51 10.78 16.82 2.31
C GLN A 51 11.52 15.56 1.83
N THR A 52 11.05 14.97 0.74
CA THR A 52 11.63 13.75 0.18
C THR A 52 12.66 14.07 -0.90
N THR A 53 13.66 13.20 -1.03
CA THR A 53 14.53 13.21 -2.21
C THR A 53 13.94 12.23 -3.21
N GLY A 54 13.37 12.76 -4.29
CA GLY A 54 12.87 11.98 -5.41
C GLY A 54 13.96 11.68 -6.44
N CYS A 55 13.77 10.62 -7.23
CA CYS A 55 14.65 10.32 -8.37
C CYS A 55 14.22 11.03 -9.65
N TRP A 56 13.08 11.70 -9.65
CA TRP A 56 12.66 12.60 -10.71
C TRP A 56 13.03 14.05 -10.42
N ASP A 57 13.45 14.76 -11.46
CA ASP A 57 13.57 16.21 -11.40
C ASP A 57 12.21 16.92 -11.48
N GLN A 58 12.23 18.25 -11.32
CA GLN A 58 11.01 19.06 -11.38
C GLN A 58 10.30 18.97 -12.74
N GLN A 59 11.04 18.86 -13.84
CA GLN A 59 10.45 18.80 -15.17
C GLN A 59 9.72 17.47 -15.39
N GLN A 60 10.32 16.36 -14.98
CA GLN A 60 9.71 15.03 -14.99
C GLN A 60 8.44 15.02 -14.14
N ALA A 61 8.52 15.49 -12.89
CA ALA A 61 7.35 15.56 -12.01
C ALA A 61 6.23 16.44 -12.59
N GLN A 62 6.58 17.62 -13.11
CA GLN A 62 5.60 18.54 -13.69
C GLN A 62 4.89 17.95 -14.92
N SER A 63 5.53 17.02 -15.64
CA SER A 63 4.94 16.37 -16.81
C SER A 63 3.73 15.48 -16.47
N LEU A 64 3.58 15.03 -15.21
CA LEU A 64 2.40 14.29 -14.78
C LEU A 64 1.18 15.17 -14.52
N ILE A 65 1.37 16.48 -14.30
CA ILE A 65 0.26 17.38 -13.98
C ILE A 65 -0.71 17.46 -15.17
N GLY A 66 -1.99 17.28 -14.89
CA GLY A 66 -3.04 17.18 -15.90
C GLY A 66 -3.21 15.78 -16.49
N GLY A 67 -2.34 14.82 -16.15
CA GLY A 67 -2.45 13.42 -16.52
C GLY A 67 -3.74 12.80 -16.02
N LYS A 68 -4.31 11.89 -16.82
CA LYS A 68 -5.63 11.32 -16.61
C LYS A 68 -5.53 9.85 -16.22
N ILE A 69 -6.26 9.50 -15.18
CA ILE A 69 -6.45 8.12 -14.75
C ILE A 69 -7.93 7.77 -14.93
N SER A 70 -8.23 6.62 -15.50
CA SER A 70 -9.62 6.11 -15.57
C SER A 70 -9.66 4.69 -15.03
N TYR A 71 -10.56 4.42 -14.09
CA TYR A 71 -10.73 3.10 -13.48
C TYR A 71 -12.07 2.48 -13.87
N LYS A 72 -12.00 1.21 -14.24
CA LYS A 72 -13.12 0.27 -14.39
C LYS A 72 -12.88 -0.90 -13.43
N ALA A 73 -13.86 -1.80 -13.31
CA ALA A 73 -13.73 -2.93 -12.37
C ALA A 73 -12.57 -3.89 -12.71
N ASP A 74 -12.24 -4.04 -13.99
CA ASP A 74 -11.30 -5.03 -14.53
C ASP A 74 -10.09 -4.42 -15.24
N ALA A 75 -9.99 -3.09 -15.25
CA ALA A 75 -8.93 -2.37 -15.95
C ALA A 75 -8.80 -0.94 -15.43
N PHE A 76 -7.63 -0.36 -15.64
CA PHE A 76 -7.44 1.08 -15.51
C PHE A 76 -6.67 1.62 -16.71
N SER A 77 -6.53 2.94 -16.81
CA SER A 77 -5.75 3.55 -17.87
C SER A 77 -5.02 4.79 -17.39
N TRP A 78 -3.85 5.02 -17.95
CA TRP A 78 -3.09 6.26 -17.82
C TRP A 78 -3.01 6.96 -19.17
N ASN A 79 -3.52 8.19 -19.26
CA ASN A 79 -3.52 9.00 -20.50
C ASN A 79 -4.03 8.24 -21.75
N GLY A 80 -5.00 7.33 -21.56
CA GLY A 80 -5.59 6.51 -22.63
C GLY A 80 -4.87 5.18 -22.90
N THR A 81 -3.68 4.95 -22.32
CA THR A 81 -3.03 3.64 -22.32
C THR A 81 -3.76 2.74 -21.34
N ALA A 82 -4.48 1.75 -21.85
CA ALA A 82 -5.25 0.81 -21.03
C ALA A 82 -4.39 -0.34 -20.50
N LEU A 83 -4.62 -0.69 -19.23
CA LEU A 83 -3.99 -1.80 -18.52
C LEU A 83 -5.09 -2.69 -17.95
N LYS A 84 -5.00 -3.98 -18.24
CA LYS A 84 -5.89 -4.97 -17.66
C LYS A 84 -5.47 -5.22 -16.21
N SER A 85 -6.44 -5.21 -15.29
CA SER A 85 -6.19 -5.59 -13.91
C SER A 85 -6.11 -7.11 -13.79
N GLU A 86 -5.09 -7.58 -13.07
CA GLU A 86 -4.88 -8.98 -12.66
C GLU A 86 -5.37 -9.23 -11.23
N GLY A 87 -5.97 -8.20 -10.63
CA GLY A 87 -6.38 -8.15 -9.24
C GLY A 87 -6.13 -6.76 -8.67
N ALA A 88 -6.87 -6.43 -7.62
CA ALA A 88 -6.60 -5.29 -6.76
C ALA A 88 -6.63 -5.74 -5.31
N THR A 89 -5.70 -5.23 -4.52
CA THR A 89 -5.62 -5.41 -3.07
C THR A 89 -5.99 -4.11 -2.39
N VAL A 90 -6.86 -4.21 -1.37
CA VAL A 90 -7.22 -3.10 -0.50
C VAL A 90 -6.60 -3.35 0.87
N SER A 91 -5.84 -2.39 1.37
CA SER A 91 -5.18 -2.47 2.68
C SER A 91 -5.37 -1.17 3.46
N THR A 92 -5.30 -1.25 4.78
CA THR A 92 -5.25 -0.08 5.64
C THR A 92 -3.80 0.24 5.94
N VAL A 93 -3.41 1.51 5.78
CA VAL A 93 -2.09 2.01 6.12
C VAL A 93 -2.24 2.95 7.30
N GLU A 94 -1.61 2.60 8.41
CA GLU A 94 -1.56 3.44 9.60
C GLU A 94 -0.50 4.53 9.46
N ALA A 95 -0.70 5.68 10.10
CA ALA A 95 0.22 6.82 9.96
C ALA A 95 1.67 6.49 10.35
N GLN A 96 1.86 5.66 11.39
CA GLN A 96 3.19 5.24 11.81
C GLN A 96 3.85 4.32 10.77
N GLU A 97 3.12 3.30 10.30
CA GLU A 97 3.59 2.40 9.23
C GLU A 97 3.96 3.18 7.97
N PHE A 98 3.16 4.18 7.60
CA PHE A 98 3.45 5.03 6.46
C PHE A 98 4.81 5.74 6.59
N VAL A 99 5.10 6.33 7.76
CA VAL A 99 6.39 6.99 8.00
C VAL A 99 7.53 5.97 7.92
N GLU A 100 7.36 4.80 8.54
CA GLU A 100 8.37 3.72 8.53
C GLU A 100 8.68 3.22 7.10
N ASP A 101 7.66 3.08 6.26
CA ASP A 101 7.79 2.59 4.89
C ASP A 101 8.36 3.63 3.90
N ASN A 102 8.12 4.92 4.15
CA ASN A 102 8.37 5.98 3.15
C ASN A 102 9.44 7.00 3.58
N SER A 103 9.90 6.95 4.84
CA SER A 103 10.95 7.83 5.37
C SER A 103 12.25 7.09 5.60
N GLY A 104 13.35 7.84 5.65
CA GLY A 104 14.70 7.30 5.88
C GLY A 104 15.66 8.39 6.35
N SER A 105 16.96 8.08 6.36
CA SER A 105 17.99 8.93 6.95
C SER A 105 18.07 10.37 6.39
N SER A 106 17.58 10.60 5.17
CA SER A 106 17.63 11.90 4.48
C SER A 106 16.29 12.31 3.84
N SER A 107 15.19 11.65 4.22
CA SER A 107 13.87 11.88 3.64
C SER A 107 12.83 11.65 4.72
N TYR A 108 11.92 12.60 4.91
CA TYR A 108 10.81 12.45 5.84
C TYR A 108 9.50 12.80 5.15
N ILE A 109 8.51 11.92 5.34
CA ILE A 109 7.14 12.16 4.90
C ILE A 109 6.15 11.52 5.85
N ASP A 110 5.07 12.25 6.11
CA ASP A 110 3.94 11.80 6.92
C ASP A 110 2.60 12.19 6.27
N PHE A 111 1.51 11.74 6.88
CA PHE A 111 0.15 12.04 6.44
C PHE A 111 -0.17 13.55 6.44
N PRO A 112 0.18 14.34 7.47
CA PRO A 112 -0.01 15.80 7.43
C PRO A 112 0.63 16.48 6.22
N MET A 113 1.84 16.09 5.80
CA MET A 113 2.46 16.63 4.58
C MET A 113 1.64 16.31 3.32
N LEU A 114 0.98 15.14 3.28
CA LEU A 114 0.04 14.74 2.23
C LEU A 114 -1.37 15.37 2.39
N GLY A 115 -1.57 16.17 3.44
CA GLY A 115 -2.87 16.72 3.79
C GLY A 115 -3.89 15.66 4.21
N ILE A 116 -3.44 14.50 4.67
CA ILE A 116 -4.25 13.46 5.29
C ILE A 116 -4.31 13.74 6.80
N SER A 117 -5.51 13.83 7.36
CA SER A 117 -5.74 14.17 8.77
C SER A 117 -6.24 12.99 9.62
N THR A 118 -6.54 11.86 8.99
CA THR A 118 -6.98 10.63 9.66
C THR A 118 -5.79 9.82 10.16
N PRO A 119 -5.96 8.99 11.21
CA PRO A 119 -4.88 8.14 11.73
C PRO A 119 -4.46 7.02 10.77
N SER A 120 -5.36 6.65 9.85
CA SER A 120 -5.11 5.68 8.79
C SER A 120 -5.81 6.07 7.49
N VAL A 121 -5.36 5.48 6.41
CA VAL A 121 -5.91 5.66 5.06
C VAL A 121 -5.99 4.32 4.35
N GLU A 122 -6.93 4.17 3.44
CA GLU A 122 -6.97 3.01 2.57
C GLU A 122 -5.92 3.13 1.46
N ARG A 123 -5.14 2.08 1.22
CA ARG A 123 -4.30 1.91 0.05
C ARG A 123 -4.93 0.88 -0.88
N VAL A 124 -5.03 1.25 -2.15
CA VAL A 124 -5.42 0.34 -3.23
C VAL A 124 -4.21 0.11 -4.12
N ALA A 125 -3.81 -1.15 -4.27
CA ALA A 125 -2.76 -1.58 -5.17
C ALA A 125 -3.34 -2.50 -6.24
N ILE A 126 -3.19 -2.15 -7.52
CA ILE A 126 -3.72 -2.83 -8.69
C ILE A 126 -2.58 -3.53 -9.41
N GLN A 127 -2.73 -4.83 -9.60
CA GLN A 127 -1.76 -5.65 -10.30
C GLN A 127 -2.07 -5.64 -11.79
N HIS A 128 -1.03 -5.58 -12.62
CA HIS A 128 -1.14 -5.64 -14.07
C HIS A 128 0.18 -6.17 -14.65
N ALA A 129 0.14 -6.70 -15.87
CA ALA A 129 1.35 -7.04 -16.61
C ALA A 129 2.25 -5.82 -16.83
N ASP A 130 3.56 -6.04 -16.84
CA ASP A 130 4.55 -5.00 -17.09
C ASP A 130 4.25 -4.25 -18.40
N THR A 131 4.44 -2.93 -18.38
CA THR A 131 4.21 -2.09 -19.54
C THR A 131 5.27 -0.99 -19.63
N THR A 132 5.49 -0.50 -20.85
CA THR A 132 6.40 0.62 -21.11
C THR A 132 5.60 1.87 -21.46
N ILE A 133 5.64 2.85 -20.56
CA ILE A 133 5.10 4.18 -20.77
C ILE A 133 6.28 5.14 -20.81
N LYS A 134 6.48 5.77 -21.97
CA LYS A 134 7.62 6.65 -22.22
C LYS A 134 7.69 7.79 -21.20
N GLY A 135 8.87 7.97 -20.58
CA GLY A 135 9.14 8.97 -19.57
C GLY A 135 8.56 8.64 -18.19
N ILE A 136 8.02 7.43 -18.00
CA ILE A 136 7.48 6.96 -16.73
C ILE A 136 8.12 5.60 -16.40
N THR A 137 7.64 4.51 -17.00
CA THR A 137 8.09 3.15 -16.64
C THR A 137 9.31 2.70 -17.45
N ASP A 138 9.69 3.42 -18.52
CA ASP A 138 10.88 3.13 -19.34
C ASP A 138 12.22 3.45 -18.65
N GLN A 139 12.18 4.02 -17.44
CA GLN A 139 13.37 4.32 -16.63
C GLN A 139 13.65 3.29 -15.53
N GLY A 140 12.84 2.22 -15.45
CA GLY A 140 13.28 0.96 -14.85
C GLY A 140 12.85 0.67 -13.40
N THR A 141 12.01 1.49 -12.76
CA THR A 141 11.43 1.13 -11.44
C THR A 141 10.09 1.79 -11.12
N ASP A 142 9.57 2.68 -11.98
CA ASP A 142 8.36 3.44 -11.66
C ASP A 142 7.10 2.63 -11.99
N GLY A 143 6.16 2.62 -11.04
CA GLY A 143 4.80 2.13 -11.24
C GLY A 143 4.03 3.00 -12.23
N VAL A 144 2.93 2.49 -12.74
CA VAL A 144 2.03 3.26 -13.60
C VAL A 144 1.20 4.18 -12.70
N PRO A 145 1.12 5.50 -12.98
CA PRO A 145 0.33 6.39 -12.13
C PRO A 145 -1.11 5.88 -11.97
N GLY A 146 -1.50 5.63 -10.71
CA GLY A 146 -2.81 5.07 -10.36
C GLY A 146 -2.82 3.57 -10.07
N ASP A 147 -1.73 2.84 -10.28
CA ASP A 147 -1.64 1.42 -9.87
C ASP A 147 -1.57 1.28 -8.34
N ASN A 148 -0.99 2.24 -7.63
CA ASN A 148 -0.88 2.26 -6.18
C ASN A 148 -1.26 3.66 -5.66
N VAL A 149 -2.38 3.74 -4.95
CA VAL A 149 -2.94 5.01 -4.48
C VAL A 149 -3.39 4.93 -3.03
N LEU A 150 -3.22 6.03 -2.30
CA LEU A 150 -3.89 6.26 -1.02
C LEU A 150 -5.21 7.00 -1.29
N VAL A 151 -6.30 6.50 -0.74
CA VAL A 151 -7.63 7.10 -0.85
C VAL A 151 -7.81 8.12 0.26
N LYS A 152 -7.36 9.36 0.02
CA LYS A 152 -7.44 10.45 1.00
C LYS A 152 -8.88 10.83 1.33
N ASP A 153 -9.72 10.94 0.31
CA ASP A 153 -11.17 11.14 0.47
C ASP A 153 -11.92 10.71 -0.80
N ALA A 154 -13.25 10.90 -0.84
CA ALA A 154 -14.09 10.48 -1.97
C ALA A 154 -13.71 11.12 -3.32
N ASN A 155 -13.02 12.26 -3.32
CA ASN A 155 -12.64 13.02 -4.52
C ASN A 155 -11.13 13.27 -4.64
N THR A 156 -10.31 12.79 -3.69
CA THR A 156 -8.86 12.98 -3.70
C THR A 156 -8.14 11.65 -3.53
N LEU A 157 -7.22 11.35 -4.45
CA LEU A 157 -6.20 10.30 -4.30
C LEU A 157 -4.84 10.93 -4.07
N ILE A 158 -3.98 10.23 -3.33
CA ILE A 158 -2.55 10.47 -3.29
C ILE A 158 -1.85 9.33 -4.03
N LEU A 159 -0.89 9.68 -4.88
CA LEU A 159 -0.01 8.73 -5.57
C LEU A 159 1.44 9.19 -5.47
N SER A 160 2.37 8.25 -5.60
CA SER A 160 3.81 8.52 -5.56
C SER A 160 4.50 7.84 -6.73
N LEU A 161 5.40 8.56 -7.39
CA LEU A 161 6.32 8.04 -8.40
C LEU A 161 7.71 8.58 -8.12
N CYS A 162 8.73 7.71 -8.15
CA CYS A 162 10.10 8.10 -7.83
C CYS A 162 10.24 8.90 -6.51
N ASN A 163 9.43 8.58 -5.48
CA ASN A 163 9.33 9.32 -4.21
C ASN A 163 8.90 10.80 -4.32
N VAL A 164 8.25 11.17 -5.44
CA VAL A 164 7.54 12.44 -5.65
C VAL A 164 6.05 12.19 -5.49
N TRP A 165 5.38 13.03 -4.70
CA TRP A 165 4.01 12.83 -4.28
C TRP A 165 3.05 13.76 -5.01
N PHE A 166 1.89 13.25 -5.39
CA PHE A 166 0.90 13.98 -6.17
C PHE A 166 -0.50 13.82 -5.57
N GLU A 167 -1.33 14.84 -5.75
CA GLU A 167 -2.78 14.70 -5.61
C GLU A 167 -3.41 14.47 -6.98
N ALA A 168 -4.37 13.55 -7.04
CA ALA A 168 -5.31 13.42 -8.14
C ALA A 168 -6.73 13.71 -7.67
N GLN A 169 -7.46 14.48 -8.46
CA GLN A 169 -8.83 14.90 -8.20
C GLN A 169 -9.80 14.14 -9.10
N ARG A 170 -10.94 13.73 -8.55
CA ARG A 170 -12.00 13.08 -9.33
C ARG A 170 -12.57 14.06 -10.36
N GLU A 171 -12.75 13.60 -11.60
CA GLU A 171 -13.43 14.35 -12.65
C GLU A 171 -14.96 14.10 -12.57
N LYS A 172 -15.74 15.15 -12.82
CA LYS A 172 -17.21 15.10 -12.84
C LYS A 172 -17.74 14.48 -14.13
#